data_AF-A0A6P6FVT9-F1
#
_entry.id   AF-A0A6P6FVT9-F1
#
_cell.length_a   1.000
_cell.length_b   1.000
_cell.length_c   1.000
_cell.angle_alpha   90.00
_cell.angle_beta   90.00
_cell.angle_gamma   90.00
#
_symmetry.space_group_name_H-M   'P 1'
#
loop_
_entity.id
_entity.type
_entity.pdbx_description
1 polymer ?
#
loop_
_entity_poly.entity_id
_entity_poly.type
_entity_poly.pdbx_seq_one_letter_code
_entity_poly.pdbx_strand_id
1 'polypeptide(L)'
;MCRVCLSKGIPVREVAPLWSDREIWEEAFISNSLRLLQHVETICAPSSWDSLHLKSWKEISWNHKHFKKGPGTITTMIQKEVMERAALEEYSISNFI
;
A
#
# COMPACT_ATOMS: atom_id res chain seq x y z
N MET A 1 -1.14 13.37 2.66
CA MET A 1 -1.87 13.06 3.92
C MET A 1 -3.17 12.26 3.69
N CYS A 2 -3.34 11.10 4.35
CA CYS A 2 -4.50 10.20 4.21
C CYS A 2 -5.72 10.65 5.05
N ARG A 3 -6.83 11.05 4.39
CA ARG A 3 -8.06 11.56 5.06
C ARG A 3 -8.72 10.54 5.97
N VAL A 4 -8.78 9.28 5.53
CA VAL A 4 -9.32 8.15 6.30
C VAL A 4 -8.50 7.89 7.56
N CYS A 5 -7.19 7.83 7.42
CA CYS A 5 -6.25 7.59 8.51
C CYS A 5 -6.40 8.66 9.61
N LEU A 6 -6.48 9.94 9.21
CA LEU A 6 -6.72 11.05 10.13
C LEU A 6 -8.03 10.88 10.90
N SER A 7 -9.14 10.58 10.22
CA SER A 7 -10.44 10.41 10.87
C SER A 7 -10.55 9.20 11.80
N LYS A 8 -9.72 8.17 11.58
CA LYS A 8 -9.64 6.99 12.45
C LYS A 8 -8.60 7.13 13.57
N GLY A 9 -7.93 8.28 13.67
CA GLY A 9 -6.87 8.51 14.65
C GLY A 9 -5.60 7.67 14.40
N ILE A 10 -5.40 7.19 13.17
CA ILE A 10 -4.20 6.44 12.79
C ILE A 10 -3.06 7.44 12.57
N PRO A 11 -1.94 7.33 13.31
CA PRO A 11 -0.77 8.17 13.08
C PRO A 11 -0.20 7.94 11.67
N VAL A 12 0.06 9.01 10.94
CA VAL A 12 0.64 8.94 9.59
C VAL A 12 1.94 9.74 9.54
N ARG A 13 2.93 9.17 8.85
CA ARG A 13 4.19 9.84 8.52
C ARG A 13 4.43 9.74 7.02
N GLU A 14 4.60 10.88 6.37
CA GLU A 14 4.91 10.98 4.94
C GLU A 14 6.42 11.20 4.77
N VAL A 15 7.16 10.10 4.59
CA VAL A 15 8.62 10.07 4.45
C VAL A 15 9.03 9.02 3.43
N ALA A 16 10.23 9.15 2.86
CA ALA A 16 10.84 8.06 2.11
C ALA A 16 11.21 6.92 3.09
N PRO A 17 10.60 5.73 2.98
CA PRO A 17 10.90 4.62 3.88
C PRO A 17 12.28 4.02 3.56
N LEU A 18 12.99 3.57 4.59
CA LEU A 18 14.23 2.81 4.42
C LEU A 18 13.89 1.33 4.12
N TRP A 19 14.36 0.82 2.99
CA TRP A 19 14.15 -0.59 2.60
C TRP A 19 14.87 -1.60 3.50
N SER A 20 15.88 -1.15 4.27
CA SER A 20 16.51 -1.92 5.34
C SER A 20 15.52 -2.27 6.44
N ASP A 21 14.54 -1.40 6.70
CA ASP A 21 13.59 -1.52 7.79
C ASP A 21 12.36 -2.32 7.37
N ARG A 22 12.33 -2.87 6.15
CA ARG A 22 11.16 -3.60 5.65
C ARG A 22 10.74 -4.74 6.59
N GLU A 23 11.68 -5.35 7.30
CA GLU A 23 11.39 -6.48 8.19
C GLU A 23 10.46 -6.09 9.35
N ILE A 24 10.51 -4.83 9.80
CA ILE A 24 9.60 -4.32 10.85
C ILE A 24 8.20 -3.93 10.33
N TRP A 25 7.98 -3.88 9.01
CA TRP A 25 6.64 -3.59 8.47
C TRP A 25 5.70 -4.78 8.69
N GLU A 26 4.58 -4.55 9.36
CA GLU A 26 3.61 -5.60 9.68
C GLU A 26 2.58 -5.85 8.58
N GLU A 27 2.22 -4.80 7.85
CA GLU A 27 1.23 -4.82 6.78
C GLU A 27 1.59 -3.80 5.69
N ALA A 28 1.12 -4.06 4.47
CA ALA A 28 1.30 -3.18 3.33
C ALA A 28 0.08 -3.25 2.42
N PHE A 29 -0.23 -2.14 1.76
CA PHE A 29 -1.30 -2.07 0.78
C PHE A 29 -0.97 -1.07 -0.33
N ILE A 30 -1.66 -1.21 -1.45
CA ILE A 30 -1.62 -0.29 -2.59
C ILE A 30 -3.00 0.32 -2.74
N SER A 31 -3.07 1.63 -2.98
CA SER A 31 -4.30 2.33 -3.34
C SER A 31 -4.15 3.00 -4.69
N ASN A 32 -5.18 2.92 -5.54
CA ASN A 32 -5.31 3.71 -6.74
C ASN A 32 -6.80 3.92 -7.09
N SER A 33 -7.08 4.65 -8.17
CA SER A 33 -8.47 4.95 -8.59
C SER A 33 -9.27 3.73 -9.03
N LEU A 34 -8.62 2.67 -9.54
CA LEU A 34 -9.27 1.43 -9.98
C LEU A 34 -9.36 0.38 -8.86
N ARG A 35 -8.39 0.39 -7.95
CA ARG A 35 -8.26 -0.50 -6.79
C ARG A 35 -8.14 0.38 -5.57
N LEU A 36 -9.30 0.74 -5.01
CA LEU A 36 -9.40 1.65 -3.87
C LEU A 36 -8.42 1.29 -2.76
N LEU A 37 -8.34 -0.01 -2.43
CA LEU A 37 -7.31 -0.54 -1.55
C LEU A 37 -7.09 -2.03 -1.80
N GLN A 38 -5.84 -2.44 -1.99
CA GLN A 38 -5.44 -3.85 -2.17
C GLN A 38 -4.31 -4.21 -1.21
N HIS A 39 -4.50 -5.28 -0.44
CA HIS A 39 -3.46 -5.89 0.40
C HIS A 39 -2.26 -6.35 -0.42
N VAL A 40 -1.06 -6.13 0.10
CA VAL A 40 0.19 -6.61 -0.49
C VAL A 40 0.65 -7.83 0.29
N GLU A 41 0.67 -8.99 -0.37
CA GLU A 41 1.14 -10.24 0.24
C GLU A 41 2.67 -10.35 0.24
N THR A 42 3.34 -9.76 -0.76
CA THR A 42 4.80 -9.87 -0.91
C THR A 42 5.36 -8.58 -1.48
N ILE A 43 6.46 -8.10 -0.90
CA ILE A 43 7.32 -7.09 -1.53
C ILE A 43 8.66 -7.70 -1.88
N CYS A 44 9.22 -7.21 -2.98
CA CYS A 44 10.53 -7.61 -3.47
C CYS A 44 11.41 -6.37 -3.51
N ALA A 45 12.59 -6.46 -2.90
CA ALA A 45 13.60 -5.41 -2.94
C ALA A 45 14.91 -5.99 -3.47
N PRO A 46 15.69 -5.23 -4.26
CA PRO A 46 17.03 -5.67 -4.62
C PRO A 46 17.87 -5.84 -3.35
N SER A 47 18.74 -6.83 -3.36
CA SER A 47 19.72 -7.04 -2.29
C SER A 47 20.74 -5.90 -2.16
N SER A 48 21.04 -5.23 -3.27
CA SER A 48 21.85 -4.02 -3.30
C SER A 48 21.29 -3.06 -4.34
N TRP A 49 21.00 -1.82 -3.93
CA TRP A 49 20.56 -0.75 -4.82
C TRP A 49 21.66 -0.34 -5.81
N ASP A 50 22.93 -0.41 -5.41
CA ASP A 50 24.08 -0.07 -6.26
C ASP A 50 24.20 -0.99 -7.49
N SER A 51 23.68 -2.22 -7.37
CA SER A 51 23.73 -3.22 -8.44
C SER A 51 22.67 -3.02 -9.54
N LEU A 52 21.68 -2.15 -9.33
CA LEU A 52 20.55 -1.95 -10.26
C LEU A 52 20.97 -1.35 -11.60
N HIS A 53 21.94 -0.44 -11.60
CA HIS A 53 22.39 0.26 -12.82
C HIS A 53 23.37 -0.57 -13.67
N LEU A 54 23.95 -1.62 -13.08
CA LEU A 54 25.04 -2.39 -13.67
C LEU A 54 24.58 -3.73 -14.23
N LYS A 55 23.39 -4.20 -13.83
CA LYS A 55 22.88 -5.54 -14.15
C LYS A 55 21.52 -5.48 -14.83
N SER A 56 21.24 -6.46 -15.68
CA SER A 56 19.90 -6.64 -16.21
C SER A 56 18.93 -7.07 -15.10
N TRP A 57 17.63 -6.80 -15.26
CA TRP A 57 16.62 -7.12 -14.24
C TRP A 57 16.59 -8.61 -13.84
N LYS A 58 17.03 -9.49 -14.76
CA LYS A 58 17.11 -10.94 -14.56
C LYS A 58 18.31 -11.37 -13.69
N GLU A 59 19.33 -10.53 -13.58
CA GLU A 59 20.58 -10.83 -12.88
C GLU A 59 20.63 -10.23 -11.46
N ILE A 60 19.61 -9.45 -11.10
CA ILE A 60 19.47 -8.88 -9.75
C ILE A 60 19.02 -9.99 -8.80
N SER A 61 19.71 -10.09 -7.66
CA SER A 61 19.24 -10.92 -6.54
C SER A 61 18.17 -10.15 -5.76
N TRP A 62 16.99 -10.74 -5.65
CA TRP A 62 15.82 -10.16 -5.01
C TRP A 62 15.61 -10.75 -3.61
N ASN A 63 15.43 -9.87 -2.63
CA ASN A 63 14.99 -10.22 -1.29
C ASN A 63 13.47 -10.10 -1.22
N HIS A 64 12.82 -11.17 -0.75
CA HIS A 64 11.38 -11.24 -0.60
C HIS A 64 11.00 -11.06 0.87
N LYS A 65 10.04 -10.18 1.13
CA LYS A 65 9.33 -10.15 2.40
C LYS A 65 7.89 -10.55 2.15
N HIS A 66 7.44 -11.58 2.87
CA HIS A 66 6.06 -12.04 2.85
C HIS A 66 5.31 -11.45 4.05
N PHE A 67 4.18 -10.80 3.77
CA PHE A 67 3.21 -10.39 4.78
C PHE A 67 2.26 -11.56 5.09
N LYS A 68 1.38 -11.36 6.06
CA LYS A 68 0.31 -12.33 6.34
C LYS A 68 -0.59 -12.49 5.09
N LYS A 69 -1.25 -13.66 4.97
CA LYS A 69 -2.10 -14.05 3.82
C LYS A 69 -3.33 -13.15 3.60
N GLY A 70 -3.55 -12.13 4.44
CA GLY A 70 -4.66 -11.20 4.30
C GLY A 70 -4.33 -9.85 4.91
N PRO A 71 -5.22 -8.85 4.72
CA PRO A 71 -5.02 -7.51 5.25
C PRO A 71 -4.88 -7.56 6.77
N GLY A 72 -3.92 -6.79 7.28
CA GLY A 72 -3.79 -6.57 8.72
C GLY A 72 -4.91 -5.67 9.26
N THR A 73 -4.84 -5.36 10.55
CA THR A 73 -5.87 -4.61 11.25
C THR A 73 -6.04 -3.20 10.69
N ILE A 74 -4.95 -2.47 10.43
CA ILE A 74 -5.02 -1.10 9.92
C ILE A 74 -5.48 -1.12 8.46
N THR A 75 -4.95 -2.04 7.65
CA THR A 75 -5.35 -2.22 6.25
C THR A 75 -6.85 -2.49 6.14
N THR A 76 -7.38 -3.39 6.96
CA THR A 76 -8.81 -3.73 7.00
C THR A 76 -9.66 -2.53 7.41
N MET A 77 -9.22 -1.77 8.42
CA MET A 77 -9.94 -0.59 8.90
C MET A 77 -9.99 0.51 7.83
N ILE A 78 -8.88 0.77 7.14
CA ILE A 78 -8.82 1.74 6.05
C ILE A 78 -9.69 1.27 4.88
N GLN A 79 -9.60 -0.02 4.51
CA GLN A 79 -10.40 -0.58 3.41
C GLN A 79 -11.90 -0.38 3.67
N LYS A 80 -12.37 -0.70 4.88
CA LYS A 80 -13.77 -0.53 5.26
C LYS A 80 -14.21 0.93 5.13
N GLU A 81 -13.47 1.86 5.71
CA GLU A 81 -13.82 3.29 5.69
C GLU A 81 -13.77 3.88 4.28
N VAL A 82 -12.81 3.48 3.44
CA VAL A 82 -12.74 3.93 2.04
C VAL A 82 -13.97 3.46 1.26
N MET A 83 -14.38 2.20 1.44
CA MET A 83 -15.57 1.66 0.78
C MET A 83 -16.85 2.37 1.24
N GLU A 84 -17.00 2.63 2.55
CA GLU A 84 -18.15 3.35 3.11
C GLU A 84 -18.24 4.77 2.54
N ARG A 85 -17.11 5.47 2.40
CA ARG A 85 -17.07 6.81 1.79
C ARG A 85 -17.34 6.80 0.31
N ALA A 86 -16.80 5.83 -0.43
CA ALA A 86 -17.06 5.71 -1.85
C ALA A 86 -18.58 5.60 -2.10
N ALA A 87 -19.29 4.78 -1.32
CA ALA A 87 -20.74 4.63 -1.41
C ALA A 87 -21.53 5.90 -1.05
N LEU A 88 -21.02 6.75 -0.14
CA LEU A 88 -21.68 7.99 0.28
C LEU A 88 -21.37 9.19 -0.64
N GLU A 89 -20.15 9.24 -1.17
CA GLU A 89 -19.66 10.31 -2.05
C GLU A 89 -19.91 9.99 -3.55
N GLU A 90 -20.61 8.87 -3.84
CA GLU A 90 -21.02 8.47 -5.17
C GLU A 90 -21.93 9.53 -5.81
N TYR A 91 -21.50 10.07 -6.95
CA TYR A 91 -22.32 10.95 -7.76
C TYR A 91 -22.88 10.16 -8.93
N SER A 92 -24.20 10.02 -8.99
CA SER A 92 -24.83 9.28 -10.09
C SER A 92 -24.53 9.97 -11.43
N ILE A 93 -24.03 9.21 -12.40
CA ILE A 93 -23.83 9.70 -13.77
C ILE A 93 -25.16 10.11 -14.40
N SER A 94 -26.28 9.52 -13.95
CA SER A 94 -27.63 9.91 -14.37
C SER A 94 -27.99 11.36 -14.00
N ASN A 95 -27.25 11.99 -13.09
CA ASN A 95 -27.47 13.40 -12.74
C ASN A 95 -26.79 14.36 -13.72
N PHE A 96 -26.04 13.85 -14.70
CA PHE A 96 -25.35 14.63 -15.74
C PHE A 96 -25.90 14.36 -17.16
N ILE A 97 -26.94 13.53 -17.30
CA ILE A 97 -27.65 13.21 -18.55
C ILE A 97 -29.06 13.78 -18.44
#